data_AF-A0A2E4G1S8-F1
#
_entry.id   AF-A0A2E4G1S8-F1
#
_cell.length_a   1.000
_cell.length_b   1.000
_cell.length_c   1.000
_cell.angle_alpha   90.00
_cell.angle_beta   90.00
_cell.angle_gamma   90.00
#
_symmetry.space_group_name_H-M   'P 1'
#
loop_
_entity.id
_entity.type
_entity.pdbx_description
1 polymer ?
#
loop_
_entity_poly.entity_id
_entity_poly.type
_entity_poly.pdbx_seq_one_letter_code
_entity_poly.pdbx_strand_id
1 'polypeptide(L)'
;MKKLEAKEVDAVVYDRPQLLYFLKEYNGDELYICKAEYFKQGYGFAFPIGSSLTMKINRVLVGLAERQKVESIIYKYIQKDE
;
A
#
# COMPACT_ATOMS: atom_id res chain seq x y z
N MET A 1 -0.79 -9.42 14.19
CA MET A 1 0.40 -10.27 14.34
C MET A 1 0.42 -11.13 15.59
N LYS A 2 0.08 -10.63 16.79
CA LYS A 2 0.07 -11.46 18.02
C LYS A 2 -0.57 -12.87 17.88
N LYS A 3 -1.73 -12.96 17.23
CA LYS A 3 -2.40 -14.26 16.97
C LYS A 3 -1.63 -15.15 16.00
N LEU A 4 -0.97 -14.56 15.01
CA LEU A 4 -0.12 -15.26 14.04
C LEU A 4 1.15 -15.78 14.74
N GLU A 5 1.79 -14.94 15.56
CA GLU A 5 2.96 -15.30 16.39
C GLU A 5 2.62 -16.42 17.39
N ALA A 6 1.45 -16.34 18.03
CA ALA A 6 0.93 -17.37 18.93
C ALA A 6 0.42 -18.64 18.23
N LYS A 7 0.49 -18.69 16.88
CA LYS A 7 -0.03 -19.79 16.05
C LYS A 7 -1.52 -20.10 16.30
N GLU A 8 -2.29 -19.10 16.71
CA GLU A 8 -3.75 -19.18 16.79
C GLU A 8 -4.43 -19.03 15.41
N VAL A 9 -3.69 -18.50 14.44
CA VAL A 9 -4.11 -18.37 13.04
C VAL A 9 -2.94 -18.74 12.12
N ASP A 10 -3.25 -19.31 10.95
CA ASP A 10 -2.22 -19.73 9.98
C ASP A 10 -1.79 -18.59 9.04
N ALA A 11 -2.66 -17.58 8.83
CA ALA A 11 -2.40 -16.46 7.93
C ALA A 11 -3.21 -15.21 8.31
N VAL A 12 -2.78 -14.06 7.80
CA VAL A 12 -3.49 -12.78 7.89
C VAL A 12 -3.75 -12.27 6.47
N VAL A 13 -5.01 -11.96 6.16
CA VAL A 13 -5.41 -11.35 4.88
C VAL A 13 -5.77 -9.91 5.13
N TYR A 14 -5.07 -9.00 4.48
CA TYR A 14 -5.25 -7.57 4.65
C TYR A 14 -4.64 -6.78 3.48
N ASP A 15 -4.80 -5.45 3.51
CA ASP A 15 -4.26 -4.55 2.50
C ASP A 15 -2.75 -4.68 2.35
N ARG A 16 -2.29 -4.97 1.12
CA ARG A 16 -0.87 -5.18 0.81
C ARG A 16 0.02 -4.01 1.23
N PRO A 17 -0.30 -2.72 0.94
CA PRO A 17 0.56 -1.61 1.34
C PRO A 17 0.70 -1.48 2.87
N GLN A 18 -0.34 -1.83 3.63
CA GLN A 18 -0.27 -1.81 5.09
C GLN A 18 0.57 -2.96 5.63
N LEU A 19 0.47 -4.16 5.04
CA LEU A 19 1.31 -5.30 5.40
C LEU A 19 2.79 -5.04 5.06
N LEU A 20 3.08 -4.42 3.92
CA LEU A 20 4.44 -4.04 3.53
C LEU A 20 5.04 -2.99 4.49
N TYR A 21 4.25 -1.96 4.82
CA TYR A 21 4.67 -0.97 5.82
C TYR A 21 4.96 -1.63 7.17
N PHE A 22 4.06 -2.52 7.62
CA PHE A 22 4.23 -3.24 8.86
C PHE A 22 5.53 -4.06 8.86
N LEU A 23 5.79 -4.85 7.81
CA LEU A 23 7.00 -5.67 7.73
C LEU A 23 8.28 -4.85 7.74
N LYS A 24 8.30 -3.69 7.07
CA LYS A 24 9.47 -2.80 7.08
C LYS A 24 9.82 -2.28 8.48
N GLU A 25 8.82 -2.02 9.31
CA GLU A 25 9.03 -1.52 10.68
C GLU A 25 9.11 -2.66 11.72
N TYR A 26 8.77 -3.89 11.34
CA TYR A 26 8.72 -5.04 12.22
C TYR A 26 10.11 -5.66 12.38
N ASN A 27 10.57 -5.73 13.64
CA ASN A 27 11.86 -6.32 14.01
C ASN A 27 11.73 -7.69 14.68
N GLY A 28 10.59 -8.38 14.53
CA GLY A 28 10.36 -9.70 15.11
C GLY A 28 10.78 -10.85 14.18
N ASP A 29 10.17 -12.02 14.35
CA ASP A 29 10.47 -13.22 13.56
C ASP A 29 10.24 -13.02 12.05
N GLU A 30 10.86 -13.85 11.21
CA GLU A 30 10.70 -13.77 9.75
C GLU A 30 9.24 -14.06 9.33
N LEU A 31 8.53 -12.98 8.99
CA LEU A 31 7.23 -13.01 8.33
C LEU A 31 7.41 -12.74 6.84
N TYR A 32 6.62 -13.42 6.00
CA TYR A 32 6.64 -13.23 4.54
C TYR A 32 5.25 -12.89 4.01
N ILE A 33 5.19 -12.08 2.96
CA ILE A 33 3.95 -11.81 2.21
C ILE A 33 3.92 -12.74 1.00
N CYS A 34 2.77 -13.40 0.79
CA CYS A 34 2.57 -14.19 -0.42
C CYS A 34 2.63 -13.32 -1.69
N LYS A 35 3.27 -13.82 -2.75
CA LYS A 35 3.32 -13.15 -4.06
C LYS A 35 1.97 -13.15 -4.80
N ALA A 36 1.01 -13.99 -4.39
CA ALA A 36 -0.30 -14.02 -4.98
C ALA A 36 -1.11 -12.78 -4.55
N GLU A 37 -1.49 -11.94 -5.51
CA GLU A 37 -2.36 -10.78 -5.29
C GLU A 37 -3.78 -11.10 -5.72
N TYR A 38 -4.72 -11.10 -4.77
CA TYR A 38 -6.14 -11.24 -5.04
C TYR A 38 -6.72 -9.87 -5.38
N PHE A 39 -6.79 -9.54 -6.67
CA PHE A 39 -7.38 -8.31 -7.22
C PHE A 39 -6.62 -7.00 -6.89
N LYS A 40 -6.00 -6.37 -7.91
CA LYS A 40 -5.36 -5.06 -7.74
C LYS A 40 -6.41 -3.96 -7.56
N GLN A 41 -6.64 -3.56 -6.32
CA GLN A 41 -7.37 -2.36 -5.97
C GLN A 41 -6.37 -1.24 -5.67
N GLY A 42 -6.61 -0.04 -6.22
CA GLY A 42 -5.79 1.14 -6.01
C GLY A 42 -6.42 2.11 -5.00
N TYR A 43 -5.59 2.84 -4.27
CA TYR A 43 -6.04 3.96 -3.45
C TYR A 43 -6.38 5.18 -4.32
N GLY A 44 -7.38 5.96 -3.90
CA GLY A 44 -7.81 7.18 -4.57
C GLY A 44 -8.34 8.23 -3.61
N PHE A 45 -8.39 9.48 -4.09
CA PHE A 45 -9.00 10.58 -3.35
C PHE A 45 -10.48 10.66 -3.71
N ALA A 46 -11.35 10.56 -2.70
CA ALA A 46 -12.79 10.71 -2.88
C ALA A 46 -13.19 12.20 -2.83
N PHE A 47 -14.08 12.59 -3.74
CA PHE A 47 -14.66 13.93 -3.79
C PHE A 47 -16.18 13.83 -3.93
N PRO A 48 -16.94 14.86 -3.50
CA PRO A 48 -18.37 14.94 -3.80
C PRO A 48 -18.65 14.83 -5.30
N ILE A 49 -19.80 14.25 -5.65
CA ILE A 49 -20.25 14.14 -7.04
C ILE A 49 -20.34 15.55 -7.65
N GLY A 50 -19.77 15.74 -8.84
CA GLY A 50 -19.71 17.04 -9.52
C GLY A 50 -18.60 17.98 -9.05
N SER A 51 -17.72 17.54 -8.14
CA SER A 51 -16.59 18.35 -7.68
C SER A 51 -15.65 18.74 -8.82
N SER A 52 -15.36 20.04 -8.95
CA SER A 52 -14.35 20.56 -9.88
C SER A 52 -12.91 20.14 -9.50
N LEU A 53 -12.72 19.62 -8.28
CA LEU A 53 -11.41 19.18 -7.80
C LEU A 53 -10.96 17.87 -8.44
N THR A 54 -11.88 16.99 -8.83
CA THR A 54 -11.55 15.67 -9.40
C THR A 54 -10.60 15.80 -10.60
N MET A 55 -10.93 16.68 -11.55
CA MET A 55 -10.10 16.92 -12.74
C MET A 55 -8.76 17.57 -12.39
N LYS A 56 -8.77 18.56 -11.49
CA LYS A 56 -7.55 19.29 -11.09
C LYS A 56 -6.56 18.36 -10.40
N ILE A 57 -7.04 17.57 -9.45
CA ILE A 57 -6.21 16.63 -8.68
C ILE A 57 -5.70 15.51 -9.58
N ASN A 58 -6.53 14.93 -10.45
CA ASN A 58 -6.07 13.89 -11.38
C ASN A 58 -4.91 14.36 -12.26
N ARG A 59 -4.98 15.59 -12.81
CA ARG A 59 -3.87 16.16 -13.60
C ARG A 59 -2.59 16.31 -12.78
N VAL A 60 -2.70 16.75 -11.53
CA VAL A 60 -1.54 16.86 -10.62
C VAL A 60 -0.95 15.48 -10.32
N LEU A 61 -1.79 14.47 -10.04
CA LEU A 61 -1.35 13.10 -9.77
C LEU A 61 -0.61 12.49 -10.96
N VAL A 62 -1.11 12.69 -12.18
CA VAL A 62 -0.41 12.27 -13.42
C VAL A 62 0.96 12.93 -13.48
N GLY A 63 1.06 14.25 -13.30
CA GLY A 63 2.35 14.94 -13.32
C GLY A 63 3.31 14.47 -12.21
N LEU A 64 2.80 14.10 -11.03
CA LEU A 64 3.63 13.51 -9.96
C LEU A 64 4.13 12.11 -10.32
N ALA A 65 3.31 11.30 -11.00
CA ALA A 65 3.70 9.98 -11.48
C ALA A 65 4.78 10.07 -12.56
N GLU A 66 4.61 10.97 -13.55
CA GLU A 66 5.60 11.22 -14.62
C GLU A 66 6.96 11.65 -14.06
N ARG A 67 6.96 12.45 -12.99
CA ARG A 67 8.18 12.89 -12.29
C ARG A 67 8.72 11.87 -11.28
N GLN A 68 8.19 10.64 -11.26
CA GLN A 68 8.55 9.57 -10.33
C GLN A 68 8.41 9.95 -8.84
N LYS A 69 7.64 10.99 -8.53
CA LYS A 69 7.44 11.43 -7.14
C LYS A 69 6.61 10.43 -6.36
N VAL A 70 5.60 9.83 -7.00
CA VAL A 70 4.80 8.77 -6.38
C VAL A 70 5.68 7.57 -6.01
N GLU A 71 6.52 7.10 -6.93
CA GLU A 71 7.46 6.00 -6.67
C GLU A 71 8.41 6.33 -5.52
N SER A 72 8.96 7.55 -5.47
CA SER A 72 9.84 7.97 -4.38
C SER A 72 9.15 7.97 -3.01
N ILE A 73 7.86 8.31 -2.96
CA ILE A 73 7.05 8.27 -1.75
C ILE A 73 6.82 6.81 -1.34
N ILE A 74 6.42 5.95 -2.28
CA ILE A 74 6.21 4.51 -2.04
C ILE A 74 7.49 3.89 -1.48
N TYR A 75 8.62 4.10 -2.16
CA TYR A 75 9.91 3.56 -1.73
C TYR A 75 10.30 4.01 -0.33
N LYS A 76 10.07 5.29 0.00
CA LYS A 76 10.36 5.84 1.34
C LYS A 76 9.55 5.13 2.43
N TYR A 77 8.28 4.82 2.18
CA TYR A 77 7.39 4.29 3.21
C TYR A 77 7.36 2.78 3.30
N ILE A 78 7.28 2.07 2.17
CA ILE A 78 7.06 0.62 2.14
C ILE A 78 8.21 -0.17 1.50
N GLN A 79 9.21 0.51 0.94
CA GLN A 79 10.23 -0.08 0.06
C GLN A 79 9.60 -0.84 -1.13
N LYS A 80 10.37 -1.12 -2.17
CA LYS A 80 9.82 -1.81 -3.34
C LYS A 80 9.70 -3.29 -3.02
N ASP A 81 8.52 -3.82 -3.27
CA ASP A 81 8.20 -5.25 -3.21
C ASP A 81 8.80 -5.93 -4.45
N GLU A 82 9.65 -6.95 -4.28
CA GLU A 82 10.28 -7.71 -5.38
C GLU A 82 9.50 -8.98 -5.81
#